data_AF-A0A7S1D8E9-F1
#
_entry.id   AF-A0A7S1D8E9-F1
#
_cell.length_a   1.000
_cell.length_b   1.000
_cell.length_c   1.000
_cell.angle_alpha   90.00
_cell.angle_beta   90.00
_cell.angle_gamma   90.00
#
_symmetry.space_group_name_H-M   'P 1'
#
loop_
_entity.id
_entity.type
_entity.pdbx_description
1 polymer ?
#
loop_
_entity_poly.entity_id
_entity_poly.type
_entity_poly.pdbx_seq_one_letter_code
_entity_poly.pdbx_strand_id
1 'polypeptide(L)'
;GVHADHIHHANNWIGVAQHAQTNGVTAFYLDSSHITEMQNDIIPDMLGMSAADIEKLPPYIKYYKCENHIESGEPDCHNYKYNGPCKQRKGQASWHPGYKVNALYGNLMAFFLVDSLLEAIDQLEQETAKSSQSIHETLKRLEEKDEKDAWNFRFSTINSLETVGINKNATSFIKQLYQRPLYCHTSILPAQERYLGYLYPEWEGTGKSTKYPVGTSSARAPELGKSNSTSLELVYEEGEIADCPRCVHNDYKDFLYANENMGWRGVTIPNEKEKEAYGKHMKGTNFEKVNIAVCTVLCGWGRCSPGEVNDESYGNGLTLRVNGVEVKEMVSFDKFCSFLKG
;
A
#
# COMPACT_ATOMS: atom_id res chain seq x y z
N GLY A 1 2.15 -6.64 2.01
CA GLY A 1 2.72 -7.81 1.32
C GLY A 1 2.27 -7.87 -0.14
N VAL A 2 3.22 -8.00 -1.08
CA VAL A 2 2.93 -8.12 -2.53
C VAL A 2 2.64 -9.59 -2.84
N HIS A 3 1.36 -9.93 -2.98
CA HIS A 3 0.95 -11.22 -3.51
C HIS A 3 1.16 -11.21 -5.03
N ALA A 4 2.11 -12.03 -5.50
CA ALA A 4 2.31 -12.33 -6.91
C ALA A 4 1.22 -13.28 -7.39
N ASP A 5 -0.02 -12.79 -7.47
CA ASP A 5 -0.96 -13.31 -8.45
C ASP A 5 -0.83 -12.44 -9.70
N HIS A 6 -0.59 -13.08 -10.84
CA HIS A 6 -0.57 -12.46 -12.15
C HIS A 6 -1.94 -11.83 -12.44
N ILE A 7 -2.10 -10.56 -12.09
CA ILE A 7 -3.36 -9.83 -12.26
C ILE A 7 -3.34 -9.09 -13.59
N HIS A 8 -4.21 -9.52 -14.51
CA HIS A 8 -4.57 -8.88 -15.78
C HIS A 8 -5.18 -7.45 -15.65
N HIS A 9 -4.91 -6.72 -14.57
CA HIS A 9 -5.39 -5.34 -14.32
C HIS A 9 -4.28 -4.30 -14.39
N ALA A 10 -3.05 -4.66 -14.79
CA ALA A 10 -1.93 -3.71 -14.97
C ALA A 10 -2.30 -2.54 -15.91
N ASN A 11 -3.09 -2.80 -16.96
CA ASN A 11 -3.46 -1.78 -17.95
C ASN A 11 -4.32 -0.63 -17.39
N ASN A 12 -4.97 -0.81 -16.24
CA ASN A 12 -5.84 0.20 -15.66
C ASN A 12 -5.05 1.27 -14.87
N TRP A 13 -3.77 1.03 -14.59
CA TRP A 13 -3.00 1.92 -13.72
C TRP A 13 -2.13 2.91 -14.50
N ILE A 14 -1.65 2.51 -15.69
CA ILE A 14 -0.86 3.38 -16.54
C ILE A 14 -1.62 4.65 -16.96
N GLY A 15 -2.92 4.54 -17.26
CA GLY A 15 -3.72 5.69 -17.65
C GLY A 15 -3.98 6.68 -16.51
N VAL A 16 -4.00 6.21 -15.25
CA VAL A 16 -4.07 7.10 -14.08
C VAL A 16 -2.77 7.87 -13.93
N ALA A 17 -1.61 7.21 -14.07
CA ALA A 17 -0.30 7.86 -14.02
C ALA A 17 -0.13 8.88 -15.16
N GLN A 18 -0.55 8.53 -16.38
CA GLN A 18 -0.55 9.46 -17.52
C GLN A 18 -1.49 10.65 -17.29
N HIS A 19 -2.68 10.42 -16.73
CA HIS A 19 -3.60 11.51 -16.38
C HIS A 19 -2.98 12.46 -15.33
N ALA A 20 -2.29 11.92 -14.32
CA ALA A 20 -1.55 12.74 -13.36
C ALA A 20 -0.47 13.59 -14.04
N GLN A 21 0.37 12.98 -14.87
CA GLN A 21 1.44 13.68 -15.61
C GLN A 21 0.90 14.79 -16.52
N THR A 22 -0.18 14.54 -17.27
CA THR A 22 -0.80 15.58 -18.14
C THR A 22 -1.39 16.76 -17.37
N ASN A 23 -1.62 16.63 -16.07
CA ASN A 23 -2.07 17.71 -15.20
C ASN A 23 -0.93 18.30 -14.34
N GLY A 24 0.33 18.06 -14.71
CA GLY A 24 1.50 18.62 -14.02
C GLY A 24 1.89 17.88 -12.74
N VAL A 25 1.31 16.71 -12.48
CA VAL A 25 1.64 15.89 -11.31
C VAL A 25 2.64 14.81 -11.70
N THR A 26 3.83 14.86 -11.10
CA THR A 26 4.85 13.81 -11.25
C THR A 26 4.33 12.48 -10.72
N ALA A 27 4.34 11.44 -11.57
CA ALA A 27 3.78 10.13 -11.24
C ALA A 27 4.79 9.01 -11.53
N PHE A 28 4.84 8.03 -10.62
CA PHE A 28 5.64 6.82 -10.75
C PHE A 28 4.73 5.61 -10.84
N TYR A 29 4.93 4.80 -11.88
CA TYR A 29 4.18 3.57 -12.09
C TYR A 29 5.14 2.44 -12.47
N LEU A 30 5.05 1.33 -11.75
CA LEU A 30 5.79 0.11 -12.04
C LEU A 30 4.86 -0.91 -12.70
N ASP A 31 4.98 -1.06 -14.01
CA ASP A 31 4.32 -2.14 -14.74
C ASP A 31 5.08 -3.45 -14.47
N SER A 32 4.45 -4.41 -13.82
CA SER A 32 5.08 -5.69 -13.48
C SER A 32 5.54 -6.47 -14.71
N SER A 33 4.83 -6.35 -15.85
CA SER A 33 5.20 -7.03 -17.09
C SER A 33 6.47 -6.43 -17.68
N HIS A 34 6.54 -5.09 -17.75
CA HIS A 34 7.71 -4.38 -18.24
C HIS A 34 8.92 -4.54 -17.33
N ILE A 35 8.71 -4.55 -16.01
CA ILE A 35 9.76 -4.86 -15.05
C ILE A 35 10.31 -6.27 -15.26
N THR A 36 9.43 -7.25 -15.49
CA THR A 36 9.86 -8.63 -15.74
C THR A 36 10.67 -8.74 -17.03
N GLU A 37 10.24 -8.07 -18.10
CA GLU A 37 10.99 -7.95 -19.36
C GLU A 37 12.36 -7.32 -19.14
N MET A 38 12.41 -6.17 -18.47
CA MET A 38 13.65 -5.47 -18.13
C MET A 38 14.60 -6.34 -17.28
N GLN A 39 14.07 -7.08 -16.30
CA GLN A 39 14.85 -8.01 -15.49
C GLN A 39 15.45 -9.13 -16.37
N ASN A 40 14.67 -9.66 -17.31
CA ASN A 40 15.14 -10.71 -18.21
C ASN A 40 16.19 -10.21 -19.21
N ASP A 41 16.08 -8.97 -19.67
CA ASP A 41 16.96 -8.41 -20.70
C ASP A 41 18.26 -7.84 -20.12
N ILE A 42 18.18 -7.14 -18.99
CA ILE A 42 19.31 -6.36 -18.45
C ILE A 42 20.12 -7.16 -17.43
N ILE A 43 19.47 -7.96 -16.58
CA ILE A 43 20.18 -8.66 -15.51
C ILE A 43 20.88 -9.88 -16.12
N PRO A 44 22.20 -10.02 -16.01
CA PRO A 44 22.90 -11.16 -16.56
C PRO A 44 22.43 -12.46 -15.91
N ASP A 45 22.38 -13.52 -16.71
CA ASP A 45 22.18 -14.88 -16.19
C ASP A 45 23.49 -15.39 -15.60
N MET A 46 23.46 -15.88 -14.36
CA MET A 46 24.66 -16.43 -13.71
C MET A 46 25.04 -17.80 -14.30
N LEU A 47 24.14 -18.47 -15.02
CA LEU A 47 24.44 -19.74 -15.67
C LEU A 47 25.57 -19.55 -16.69
N GLY A 48 26.67 -20.27 -16.47
CA GLY A 48 27.86 -20.19 -17.32
C GLY A 48 28.84 -19.05 -16.97
N MET A 49 28.53 -18.19 -16.01
CA MET A 49 29.50 -17.22 -15.49
C MET A 49 30.50 -17.90 -14.55
N SER A 50 31.77 -17.48 -14.62
CA SER A 50 32.78 -17.96 -13.67
C SER A 50 32.53 -17.35 -12.28
N ALA A 51 32.88 -18.07 -11.20
CA ALA A 51 32.77 -17.54 -9.84
C ALA A 51 33.52 -16.21 -9.66
N ALA A 52 34.67 -16.05 -10.32
CA ALA A 52 35.44 -14.80 -10.29
C ALA A 52 34.71 -13.62 -10.97
N ASP A 53 33.89 -13.89 -11.99
CA ASP A 53 33.09 -12.86 -12.65
C ASP A 53 31.82 -12.53 -11.87
N ILE A 54 31.17 -13.54 -11.27
CA ILE A 54 30.05 -13.34 -10.34
C ILE A 54 30.50 -12.45 -9.18
N GLU A 55 31.70 -12.68 -8.62
CA GLU A 55 32.20 -11.89 -7.49
C GLU A 55 32.43 -10.41 -7.80
N LYS A 56 32.65 -10.05 -9.06
CA LYS A 56 32.79 -8.65 -9.52
C LYS A 56 31.46 -7.93 -9.63
N LEU A 57 30.33 -8.65 -9.68
CA LEU A 57 29.01 -8.05 -9.80
C LEU A 57 28.61 -7.32 -8.51
N PRO A 58 27.75 -6.29 -8.58
CA PRO A 58 27.18 -5.68 -7.40
C PRO A 58 26.44 -6.71 -6.52
N PRO A 59 26.48 -6.59 -5.17
CA PRO A 59 25.87 -7.56 -4.27
C PRO A 59 24.39 -7.89 -4.56
N TYR A 60 23.61 -6.90 -5.01
CA TYR A 60 22.19 -7.10 -5.35
C TYR A 60 21.95 -7.81 -6.69
N ILE A 61 22.98 -7.93 -7.54
CA ILE A 61 22.89 -8.60 -8.86
C ILE A 61 23.41 -10.04 -8.79
N LYS A 62 24.34 -10.33 -7.87
CA LYS A 62 24.85 -11.70 -7.64
C LYS A 62 23.71 -12.66 -7.38
N TYR A 63 23.60 -13.72 -8.17
CA TYR A 63 22.55 -14.74 -8.00
C TYR A 63 21.14 -14.13 -8.02
N TYR A 64 20.91 -13.11 -8.84
CA TYR A 64 19.58 -12.56 -9.09
C TYR A 64 18.82 -13.39 -10.13
N LYS A 65 19.49 -13.78 -11.23
CA LYS A 65 18.92 -14.57 -12.32
C LYS A 65 19.83 -15.77 -12.60
N CYS A 66 19.23 -16.95 -12.61
CA CYS A 66 19.92 -18.20 -12.95
C CYS A 66 18.99 -19.01 -13.85
N GLU A 67 19.48 -19.53 -14.98
CA GLU A 67 18.67 -20.31 -15.94
C GLU A 67 17.40 -19.56 -16.41
N ASN A 68 17.50 -18.26 -16.63
CA ASN A 68 16.40 -17.34 -16.92
C ASN A 68 15.29 -17.30 -15.85
N HIS A 69 15.55 -17.81 -14.65
CA HIS A 69 14.64 -17.74 -13.51
C HIS A 69 15.13 -16.68 -12.51
N ILE A 70 14.24 -15.74 -12.19
CA ILE A 70 14.50 -14.71 -11.18
C ILE A 70 14.43 -15.33 -9.77
N GLU A 71 15.55 -15.28 -9.07
CA GLU A 71 15.77 -15.76 -7.70
C GLU A 71 15.43 -17.25 -7.45
N SER A 72 15.22 -18.07 -8.47
CA SER A 72 14.82 -19.48 -8.27
C SER A 72 15.52 -20.53 -9.13
N GLY A 73 16.46 -20.17 -10.02
CA GLY A 73 17.19 -21.15 -10.84
C GLY A 73 18.49 -21.71 -10.22
N GLU A 74 19.02 -22.75 -10.87
CA GLU A 74 20.26 -23.44 -10.48
C GLU A 74 21.53 -22.72 -10.99
N PRO A 75 22.71 -22.88 -10.36
CA PRO A 75 22.99 -23.77 -9.22
C PRO A 75 22.66 -23.17 -7.85
N ASP A 76 22.41 -21.86 -7.75
CA ASP A 76 22.42 -21.20 -6.42
C ASP A 76 21.44 -20.04 -6.24
N CYS A 77 20.68 -19.58 -7.25
CA CYS A 77 19.83 -18.40 -7.04
C CYS A 77 18.81 -18.58 -5.90
N HIS A 78 18.28 -19.80 -5.73
CA HIS A 78 17.36 -20.11 -4.64
C HIS A 78 17.99 -19.93 -3.25
N ASN A 79 19.23 -20.41 -3.06
CA ASN A 79 19.96 -20.32 -1.78
C ASN A 79 20.26 -18.86 -1.40
N TYR A 80 20.42 -17.99 -2.40
CA TYR A 80 20.76 -16.58 -2.24
C TYR A 80 19.54 -15.65 -2.32
N LYS A 81 18.32 -16.19 -2.45
CA LYS A 81 17.08 -15.39 -2.52
C LYS A 81 16.78 -14.66 -1.21
N TYR A 82 17.05 -15.32 -0.08
CA TYR A 82 16.72 -14.83 1.26
C TYR A 82 17.95 -14.59 2.15
N ASN A 83 19.16 -14.60 1.58
CA ASN A 83 20.42 -14.44 2.34
C ASN A 83 20.72 -12.97 2.76
N GLY A 84 19.69 -12.14 2.90
CA GLY A 84 19.81 -10.74 3.29
C GLY A 84 20.10 -10.55 4.78
N PRO A 85 20.13 -9.29 5.27
CA PRO A 85 20.38 -8.97 6.68
C PRO A 85 19.31 -9.53 7.64
N CYS A 86 18.17 -9.98 7.11
CA CYS A 86 17.15 -10.66 7.87
C CYS A 86 17.18 -12.15 7.53
N LYS A 87 17.56 -12.99 8.50
CA LYS A 87 17.49 -14.45 8.39
C LYS A 87 16.06 -14.92 8.11
N GLN A 88 15.92 -16.21 7.75
CA GLN A 88 14.65 -16.86 7.41
C GLN A 88 13.46 -16.32 8.24
N ARG A 89 12.45 -15.85 7.53
CA ARG A 89 11.20 -15.32 8.11
C ARG A 89 10.12 -16.37 7.97
N LYS A 90 9.26 -16.51 8.98
CA LYS A 90 8.02 -17.31 8.86
C LYS A 90 7.22 -16.77 7.67
N GLY A 91 6.53 -17.65 6.95
CA GLY A 91 5.79 -17.29 5.74
C GLY A 91 6.64 -17.04 4.50
N GLN A 92 7.98 -17.14 4.56
CA GLN A 92 8.78 -17.22 3.34
C GLN A 92 8.39 -18.45 2.53
N ALA A 93 8.02 -18.22 1.28
CA ALA A 93 7.64 -19.26 0.33
C ALA A 93 8.48 -19.09 -0.93
N SER A 94 8.72 -20.17 -1.67
CA SER A 94 9.57 -20.13 -2.88
C SER A 94 9.09 -19.12 -3.93
N TRP A 95 7.77 -18.85 -3.98
CA TRP A 95 7.14 -17.93 -4.92
C TRP A 95 7.12 -16.46 -4.48
N HIS A 96 7.42 -16.14 -3.22
CA HIS A 96 7.53 -14.74 -2.78
C HIS A 96 8.77 -14.07 -3.36
N PRO A 97 8.76 -12.75 -3.65
CA PRO A 97 10.00 -12.03 -4.01
C PRO A 97 11.00 -12.01 -2.85
N GLY A 98 12.27 -12.20 -3.17
CA GLY A 98 13.41 -12.08 -2.26
C GLY A 98 13.81 -10.63 -2.01
N TYR A 99 14.88 -10.44 -1.24
CA TYR A 99 15.32 -9.07 -0.90
C TYR A 99 15.89 -8.31 -2.10
N LYS A 100 16.38 -9.00 -3.13
CA LYS A 100 16.99 -8.34 -4.30
C LYS A 100 15.92 -7.73 -5.21
N VAL A 101 14.80 -8.43 -5.44
CA VAL A 101 13.64 -7.84 -6.13
C VAL A 101 13.12 -6.62 -5.37
N ASN A 102 12.99 -6.71 -4.05
CA ASN A 102 12.59 -5.56 -3.24
C ASN A 102 13.60 -4.40 -3.30
N ALA A 103 14.90 -4.69 -3.29
CA ALA A 103 15.95 -3.68 -3.44
C ALA A 103 15.90 -3.02 -4.83
N LEU A 104 15.61 -3.78 -5.89
CA LEU A 104 15.40 -3.24 -7.23
C LEU A 104 14.25 -2.22 -7.23
N TYR A 105 13.09 -2.57 -6.67
CA TYR A 105 11.95 -1.64 -6.59
C TYR A 105 12.27 -0.40 -5.77
N GLY A 106 12.93 -0.57 -4.61
CA GLY A 106 13.37 0.56 -3.80
C GLY A 106 14.34 1.48 -4.55
N ASN A 107 15.29 0.92 -5.30
CA ASN A 107 16.22 1.70 -6.10
C ASN A 107 15.54 2.40 -7.29
N LEU A 108 14.60 1.75 -7.99
CA LEU A 108 13.84 2.38 -9.06
C LEU A 108 13.01 3.56 -8.56
N MET A 109 12.37 3.42 -7.38
CA MET A 109 11.68 4.52 -6.72
C MET A 109 12.66 5.64 -6.35
N ALA A 110 13.83 5.30 -5.80
CA ALA A 110 14.84 6.29 -5.44
C ALA A 110 15.37 7.04 -6.67
N PHE A 111 15.66 6.35 -7.77
CA PHE A 111 16.09 6.98 -9.02
C PHE A 111 15.02 7.90 -9.58
N PHE A 112 13.77 7.45 -9.63
CA PHE A 112 12.66 8.31 -10.04
C PHE A 112 12.58 9.61 -9.22
N LEU A 113 12.72 9.52 -7.89
CA LEU A 113 12.70 10.70 -7.02
C LEU A 113 13.90 11.62 -7.25
N VAL A 114 15.09 11.06 -7.46
CA VAL A 114 16.30 11.83 -7.78
C VAL A 114 16.14 12.53 -9.12
N ASP A 115 15.70 11.84 -10.16
CA ASP A 115 15.50 12.40 -11.49
C ASP A 115 14.44 13.51 -11.45
N SER A 116 13.33 13.27 -10.76
CA SER A 116 12.27 14.29 -10.56
C SER A 116 12.80 15.52 -9.84
N LEU A 117 13.69 15.36 -8.86
CA LEU A 117 14.31 16.47 -8.13
C LEU A 117 15.30 17.24 -9.01
N LEU A 118 16.11 16.54 -9.81
CA LEU A 118 17.06 17.17 -10.73
C LEU A 118 16.32 17.97 -11.79
N GLU A 119 15.25 17.42 -12.38
CA GLU A 119 14.39 18.16 -13.31
C GLU A 119 13.77 19.41 -12.66
N ALA A 120 13.34 19.31 -11.40
CA ALA A 120 12.80 20.46 -10.67
C ALA A 120 13.87 21.54 -10.40
N ILE A 121 15.11 21.15 -10.11
CA ILE A 121 16.24 22.08 -9.95
C ILE A 121 16.55 22.76 -11.28
N ASP A 122 16.65 22.01 -12.38
CA ASP A 122 16.90 22.57 -13.70
C ASP A 122 15.80 23.57 -14.12
N GLN A 123 14.54 23.25 -13.83
CA GLN A 123 13.42 24.17 -14.07
C GLN A 123 13.56 25.44 -13.22
N LEU A 124 13.90 25.32 -11.94
CA LEU A 124 14.10 26.45 -11.05
C LEU A 124 15.24 27.36 -11.52
N GLU A 125 16.36 26.78 -11.97
CA GLU A 125 17.49 27.54 -12.53
C GLU A 125 17.09 28.29 -13.80
N GLN A 126 16.39 27.64 -14.72
CA GLN A 126 15.91 28.26 -15.94
C GLN A 126 14.92 29.41 -15.68
N GLU A 127 13.98 29.22 -14.75
CA GLU A 127 13.00 30.25 -14.38
C GLU A 127 13.69 31.43 -13.67
N THR A 128 14.70 31.17 -12.84
CA THR A 128 15.50 32.21 -12.18
C THR A 128 16.36 32.98 -13.17
N ALA A 129 16.95 32.31 -14.16
CA ALA A 129 17.77 32.96 -15.19
C ALA A 129 16.94 33.84 -16.15
N LYS A 130 15.67 33.46 -16.41
CA LYS A 130 14.75 34.22 -17.27
C LYS A 130 14.08 35.39 -16.54
N SER A 131 13.96 35.30 -15.22
CA SER A 131 13.25 36.28 -14.41
C SER A 131 14.21 37.33 -13.85
N SER A 132 13.84 38.61 -13.91
CA SER A 132 14.50 39.66 -13.13
C SER A 132 14.05 39.65 -11.65
N GLN A 133 13.15 38.74 -11.27
CA GLN A 133 12.61 38.62 -9.92
C GLN A 133 13.60 37.94 -8.99
N SER A 134 13.42 38.18 -7.70
CA SER A 134 14.17 37.46 -6.67
C SER A 134 13.83 35.96 -6.67
N ILE A 135 14.76 35.12 -6.21
CA ILE A 135 14.52 33.67 -6.03
C ILE A 135 13.27 33.40 -5.18
N HIS A 136 12.98 34.26 -4.20
CA HIS A 136 11.83 34.12 -3.32
C HIS A 136 10.49 34.34 -4.05
N GLU A 137 10.44 35.33 -4.95
CA GLU A 137 9.27 35.56 -5.81
C GLU A 137 9.09 34.43 -6.82
N THR A 138 10.18 33.90 -7.37
CA THR A 138 10.15 32.72 -8.25
C THR A 138 9.59 31.50 -7.51
N LEU A 139 10.09 31.21 -6.31
CA LEU A 139 9.60 30.09 -5.50
C LEU A 139 8.12 30.24 -5.16
N LYS A 140 7.69 31.42 -4.69
CA LYS A 140 6.28 31.68 -4.38
C LYS A 140 5.38 31.45 -5.60
N ARG A 141 5.79 31.91 -6.78
CA ARG A 141 5.04 31.70 -8.02
C ARG A 141 4.98 30.21 -8.41
N LEU A 142 6.06 29.46 -8.19
CA LEU A 142 6.08 28.02 -8.44
C LEU A 142 5.17 27.27 -7.47
N GLU A 143 5.13 27.67 -6.19
CA GLU A 143 4.17 27.15 -5.21
C GLU A 143 2.73 27.43 -5.64
N GLU A 144 2.41 28.67 -6.04
CA GLU A 144 1.07 29.02 -6.55
C GLU A 144 0.70 28.22 -7.82
N LYS A 145 1.69 27.93 -8.67
CA LYS A 145 1.50 27.08 -9.86
C LYS A 145 1.25 25.63 -9.47
N ASP A 146 2.04 25.07 -8.56
CA ASP A 146 1.89 23.70 -8.05
C ASP A 146 0.52 23.52 -7.39
N GLU A 147 0.10 24.48 -6.56
CA GLU A 147 -1.25 24.50 -5.97
C GLU A 147 -2.34 24.52 -7.05
N LYS A 148 -2.14 25.31 -8.12
CA LYS A 148 -3.08 25.38 -9.25
C LYS A 148 -3.09 24.10 -10.06
N ASP A 149 -1.95 23.48 -10.33
CA ASP A 149 -1.84 22.24 -11.11
C ASP A 149 -2.43 21.08 -10.32
N ALA A 150 -2.13 20.98 -9.02
CA ALA A 150 -2.80 20.08 -8.09
C ALA A 150 -4.31 20.32 -8.07
N TRP A 151 -4.77 21.58 -8.04
CA TRP A 151 -6.20 21.90 -8.15
C TRP A 151 -6.81 21.46 -9.48
N ASN A 152 -6.16 21.74 -10.60
CA ASN A 152 -6.63 21.33 -11.93
C ASN A 152 -6.75 19.81 -12.02
N PHE A 153 -5.74 19.07 -11.57
CA PHE A 153 -5.80 17.61 -11.49
C PHE A 153 -7.00 17.14 -10.65
N ARG A 154 -7.21 17.78 -9.49
CA ARG A 154 -8.28 17.45 -8.55
C ARG A 154 -9.70 17.63 -9.10
N PHE A 155 -9.89 18.62 -9.95
CA PHE A 155 -11.21 18.93 -10.52
C PHE A 155 -11.32 18.59 -12.00
N SER A 156 -10.25 18.09 -12.63
CA SER A 156 -10.26 17.63 -14.01
C SER A 156 -11.28 16.51 -14.18
N THR A 157 -11.94 16.46 -15.32
CA THR A 157 -12.77 15.29 -15.63
C THR A 157 -11.82 14.23 -16.16
N ILE A 158 -11.70 13.07 -15.49
CA ILE A 158 -11.02 11.91 -16.09
C ILE A 158 -11.94 11.39 -17.19
N ASN A 159 -11.88 12.01 -18.37
CA ASN A 159 -12.63 11.62 -19.56
C ASN A 159 -12.15 10.27 -20.11
N SER A 160 -10.96 9.83 -19.68
CA SER A 160 -10.31 8.59 -20.10
C SER A 160 -10.62 7.37 -19.24
N LEU A 161 -11.45 7.43 -18.18
CA LEU A 161 -11.67 6.22 -17.35
C LEU A 161 -12.27 5.03 -18.13
N GLU A 162 -12.99 5.31 -19.22
CA GLU A 162 -13.41 4.26 -20.17
C GLU A 162 -12.24 3.59 -20.89
N THR A 163 -11.20 4.34 -21.26
CA THR A 163 -9.95 3.79 -21.84
C THR A 163 -9.09 3.05 -20.81
N VAL A 164 -9.31 3.34 -19.53
CA VAL A 164 -8.56 2.77 -18.41
C VAL A 164 -9.21 1.47 -17.90
N GLY A 165 -10.21 0.92 -18.59
CA GLY A 165 -10.80 -0.38 -18.23
C GLY A 165 -11.46 -0.44 -16.85
N ILE A 166 -11.72 0.73 -16.25
CA ILE A 166 -12.30 0.85 -14.92
C ILE A 166 -13.82 0.71 -15.04
N ASN A 167 -14.42 -0.09 -14.16
CA ASN A 167 -15.86 -0.25 -14.09
C ASN A 167 -16.54 1.14 -13.97
N LYS A 168 -17.51 1.43 -14.86
CA LYS A 168 -18.26 2.69 -14.86
C LYS A 168 -18.92 2.98 -13.51
N ASN A 169 -19.29 1.94 -12.76
CA ASN A 169 -19.88 2.08 -11.43
C ASN A 169 -18.85 2.46 -10.36
N ALA A 170 -17.58 2.08 -10.53
CA ALA A 170 -16.48 2.46 -9.65
C ALA A 170 -15.85 3.82 -10.03
N THR A 171 -16.14 4.33 -11.24
CA THR A 171 -15.55 5.54 -11.81
C THR A 171 -15.72 6.77 -10.92
N SER A 172 -16.89 6.97 -10.30
CA SER A 172 -17.12 8.12 -9.41
C SER A 172 -16.33 8.04 -8.10
N PHE A 173 -16.03 6.82 -7.62
CA PHE A 173 -15.24 6.60 -6.41
C PHE A 173 -13.74 6.64 -6.69
N ILE A 174 -13.30 6.04 -7.79
CA ILE A 174 -11.92 6.13 -8.27
C ILE A 174 -11.55 7.59 -8.53
N LYS A 175 -12.42 8.40 -9.15
CA LYS A 175 -12.20 9.85 -9.23
C LYS A 175 -11.97 10.48 -7.86
N GLN A 176 -12.74 10.07 -6.84
CA GLN A 176 -12.52 10.56 -5.48
C GLN A 176 -11.18 10.08 -4.91
N LEU A 177 -10.77 8.83 -5.18
CA LEU A 177 -9.47 8.26 -4.77
C LEU A 177 -8.28 9.09 -5.25
N TYR A 178 -8.26 9.44 -6.54
CA TYR A 178 -7.08 10.07 -7.14
C TYR A 178 -7.16 11.59 -7.14
N GLN A 179 -8.35 12.15 -7.31
CA GLN A 179 -8.51 13.59 -7.60
C GLN A 179 -8.98 14.39 -6.40
N ARG A 180 -9.24 13.81 -5.24
CA ARG A 180 -9.46 14.62 -4.05
C ARG A 180 -8.19 14.63 -3.22
N PRO A 181 -7.96 15.67 -2.40
CA PRO A 181 -7.12 15.49 -1.22
C PRO A 181 -7.81 14.45 -0.37
N LEU A 182 -7.61 13.20 -0.75
CA LEU A 182 -7.83 12.11 0.14
C LEU A 182 -6.69 12.20 1.12
N TYR A 183 -7.07 12.32 2.38
CA TYR A 183 -6.31 11.60 3.36
C TYR A 183 -6.51 10.13 3.00
N CYS A 184 -5.65 9.65 2.10
CA CYS A 184 -5.36 8.25 1.94
C CYS A 184 -4.72 7.84 3.27
N HIS A 185 -5.55 7.63 4.27
CA HIS A 185 -5.25 6.55 5.18
C HIS A 185 -5.25 5.32 4.27
N THR A 186 -4.07 4.76 3.99
CA THR A 186 -3.99 3.38 3.54
C THR A 186 -4.75 2.61 4.59
N SER A 187 -6.00 2.29 4.22
CA SER A 187 -7.01 1.61 5.01
C SER A 187 -6.33 0.72 6.03
N ILE A 188 -6.38 1.12 7.30
CA ILE A 188 -6.16 0.28 8.47
C ILE A 188 -5.15 -0.82 8.12
N LEU A 189 -3.89 -0.49 7.84
CA LEU A 189 -2.86 -1.51 8.04
C LEU A 189 -2.88 -1.65 9.54
N PRO A 190 -3.56 -2.66 10.11
CA PRO A 190 -3.88 -2.61 11.51
C PRO A 190 -2.57 -2.67 12.32
N ALA A 191 -1.51 -3.16 11.68
CA ALA A 191 -0.12 -3.10 12.08
C ALA A 191 0.50 -1.69 12.11
N GLN A 192 0.22 -0.81 11.14
CA GLN A 192 0.66 0.57 11.18
C GLN A 192 -0.08 1.36 12.26
N GLU A 193 -1.40 1.20 12.39
CA GLU A 193 -2.16 1.85 13.46
C GLU A 193 -1.72 1.38 14.85
N ARG A 194 -1.46 0.09 14.99
CA ARG A 194 -0.86 -0.50 16.19
C ARG A 194 0.50 0.11 16.51
N TYR A 195 1.37 0.16 15.50
CA TYR A 195 2.71 0.75 15.62
C TYR A 195 2.66 2.23 16.01
N LEU A 196 1.72 2.98 15.46
CA LEU A 196 1.50 4.39 15.79
C LEU A 196 0.72 4.61 17.10
N GLY A 197 0.10 3.55 17.63
CA GLY A 197 -0.67 3.58 18.88
C GLY A 197 -2.05 4.23 18.75
N TYR A 198 -2.61 4.29 17.54
CA TYR A 198 -3.89 4.97 17.28
C TYR A 198 -5.09 4.17 17.77
N LEU A 199 -5.01 2.84 17.78
CA LEU A 199 -6.09 1.95 18.25
C LEU A 199 -6.21 1.88 19.78
N TYR A 200 -5.24 2.41 20.51
CA TYR A 200 -5.16 2.29 21.98
C TYR A 200 -5.11 3.69 22.57
N PRO A 201 -6.25 4.32 22.88
CA PRO A 201 -6.31 5.70 23.40
C PRO A 201 -5.41 5.94 24.60
N GLU A 202 -5.30 4.95 25.49
CA GLU A 202 -4.48 4.94 26.70
C GLU A 202 -2.96 4.86 26.44
N TRP A 203 -2.55 4.54 25.20
CA TRP A 203 -1.16 4.36 24.87
C TRP A 203 -0.46 5.68 24.53
N GLU A 204 0.49 6.12 25.37
CA GLU A 204 1.19 7.41 25.17
C GLU A 204 2.38 7.32 24.19
N GLY A 205 2.77 6.13 23.72
CA GLY A 205 3.96 5.95 22.88
C GLY A 205 3.71 6.12 21.38
N THR A 206 4.05 7.25 20.77
CA THR A 206 3.97 7.38 19.32
C THR A 206 5.26 6.91 18.63
N GLY A 207 5.21 5.86 17.80
CA GLY A 207 6.11 5.59 16.66
C GLY A 207 7.64 5.53 16.88
N LYS A 208 8.14 5.60 18.13
CA LYS A 208 9.58 5.59 18.46
C LYS A 208 9.94 4.71 19.65
N SER A 209 8.93 4.09 20.28
CA SER A 209 9.13 3.19 21.40
C SER A 209 9.39 1.77 20.88
N THR A 210 10.37 1.08 21.46
CA THR A 210 10.59 -0.38 21.24
C THR A 210 9.45 -1.23 21.78
N LYS A 211 8.55 -0.63 22.57
CA LYS A 211 7.32 -1.21 23.05
C LYS A 211 6.18 -0.57 22.27
N TYR A 212 5.33 -1.37 21.65
CA TYR A 212 4.06 -0.96 21.07
C TYR A 212 3.01 -1.97 21.55
N PRO A 213 1.73 -1.59 21.66
CA PRO A 213 0.68 -2.52 22.04
C PRO A 213 0.65 -3.64 20.99
N VAL A 214 0.74 -4.91 21.38
CA VAL A 214 0.86 -6.02 20.40
C VAL A 214 -0.52 -6.45 19.87
N GLY A 215 -1.59 -6.14 20.60
CA GLY A 215 -2.94 -6.64 20.33
C GLY A 215 -3.17 -8.04 20.87
N THR A 216 -4.25 -8.68 20.43
CA THR A 216 -4.61 -10.04 20.82
C THR A 216 -4.02 -11.03 19.81
N SER A 217 -3.43 -12.13 20.27
CA SER A 217 -2.93 -13.16 19.35
C SER A 217 -4.10 -13.88 18.67
N SER A 218 -3.93 -14.29 17.41
CA SER A 218 -4.95 -15.02 16.66
C SER A 218 -5.38 -16.33 17.32
N ALA A 219 -4.47 -16.99 18.05
CA ALA A 219 -4.79 -18.20 18.83
C ALA A 219 -5.77 -17.93 19.97
N ARG A 220 -5.79 -16.69 20.50
CA ARG A 220 -6.69 -16.25 21.57
C ARG A 220 -7.90 -15.47 21.08
N ALA A 221 -7.96 -15.12 19.79
CA ALA A 221 -9.08 -14.40 19.20
C ALA A 221 -10.46 -15.07 19.48
N PRO A 222 -10.60 -16.42 19.51
CA PRO A 222 -11.88 -17.05 19.88
C PRO A 222 -12.36 -16.71 21.31
N GLU A 223 -11.45 -16.41 22.24
CA GLU A 223 -11.79 -16.04 23.62
C GLU A 223 -12.50 -14.68 23.68
N LEU A 224 -12.29 -13.82 22.68
CA LEU A 224 -12.89 -12.48 22.60
C LEU A 224 -14.42 -12.54 22.47
N GLY A 225 -14.99 -13.65 21.99
CA GLY A 225 -16.44 -13.86 21.97
C GLY A 225 -17.07 -13.92 23.37
N LYS A 226 -16.28 -14.14 24.42
CA LYS A 226 -16.73 -14.12 25.82
C LYS A 226 -16.73 -12.71 26.42
N SER A 227 -16.16 -11.73 25.72
CA SER A 227 -16.10 -10.35 26.16
C SER A 227 -17.43 -9.64 25.89
N ASN A 228 -17.88 -8.83 26.85
CA ASN A 228 -19.02 -7.92 26.67
C ASN A 228 -18.65 -6.63 25.91
N SER A 229 -17.39 -6.49 25.48
CA SER A 229 -16.92 -5.33 24.70
C SER A 229 -17.67 -5.25 23.38
N THR A 230 -18.17 -4.08 22.98
CA THR A 230 -18.75 -3.85 21.65
C THR A 230 -17.72 -3.37 20.63
N SER A 231 -16.44 -3.28 21.01
CA SER A 231 -15.37 -2.80 20.12
C SER A 231 -14.77 -3.95 19.32
N LEU A 232 -14.47 -3.71 18.03
CA LEU A 232 -13.61 -4.61 17.25
C LEU A 232 -12.21 -4.58 17.84
N GLU A 233 -11.64 -5.77 18.09
CA GLU A 233 -10.29 -5.88 18.60
C GLU A 233 -9.30 -6.15 17.49
N LEU A 234 -8.12 -5.56 17.66
CA LEU A 234 -6.97 -5.84 16.82
C LEU A 234 -6.37 -7.19 17.17
N VAL A 235 -6.27 -8.05 16.17
CA VAL A 235 -5.65 -9.37 16.27
C VAL A 235 -4.43 -9.44 15.37
N TYR A 236 -3.39 -10.12 15.82
CA TYR A 236 -2.18 -10.41 15.04
C TYR A 236 -1.96 -11.91 14.88
N GLU A 237 -1.40 -12.33 13.75
CA GLU A 237 -1.03 -13.74 13.53
C GLU A 237 0.28 -14.10 14.25
N GLU A 238 0.24 -15.13 15.12
CA GLU A 238 1.43 -15.55 15.89
C GLU A 238 2.57 -16.06 15.00
N GLY A 239 3.82 -15.76 15.40
CA GLY A 239 5.04 -16.24 14.74
C GLY A 239 5.47 -15.46 13.49
N GLU A 240 4.68 -14.49 13.04
CA GLU A 240 5.09 -13.52 12.00
C GLU A 240 5.97 -12.39 12.59
N ILE A 241 6.02 -12.28 13.92
CA ILE A 241 6.87 -11.33 14.63
C ILE A 241 8.28 -11.91 14.76
N ALA A 242 9.17 -11.52 13.86
CA ALA A 242 10.61 -11.77 14.00
C ALA A 242 11.29 -10.61 14.74
N ASP A 243 12.05 -10.91 15.80
CA ASP A 243 12.92 -9.96 16.49
C ASP A 243 14.08 -9.57 15.56
N CYS A 244 13.85 -8.59 14.71
CA CYS A 244 14.90 -7.99 13.90
C CYS A 244 15.58 -6.86 14.70
N PRO A 245 16.93 -6.78 14.74
CA PRO A 245 17.65 -5.68 15.40
C PRO A 245 17.31 -4.28 14.85
N ARG A 246 16.67 -4.23 13.68
CA ARG A 246 16.12 -3.02 13.09
C ARG A 246 14.62 -3.21 12.97
N CYS A 247 13.84 -2.18 13.33
CA CYS A 247 12.41 -2.17 13.08
C CYS A 247 12.19 -2.13 11.56
N VAL A 248 12.04 -3.30 10.95
CA VAL A 248 11.87 -3.47 9.50
C VAL A 248 10.42 -3.77 9.12
N HIS A 249 9.55 -4.01 10.11
CA HIS A 249 8.22 -4.57 9.90
C HIS A 249 7.14 -3.82 10.64
N ASN A 250 6.50 -2.89 9.93
CA ASN A 250 5.17 -2.39 10.30
C ASN A 250 4.06 -3.15 9.54
N ASP A 251 4.41 -4.15 8.71
CA ASP A 251 3.49 -4.93 7.87
C ASP A 251 3.25 -6.31 8.50
N TYR A 252 2.72 -6.31 9.72
CA TYR A 252 2.18 -7.54 10.31
C TYR A 252 0.81 -7.83 9.69
N LYS A 253 0.46 -9.12 9.60
CA LYS A 253 -0.89 -9.56 9.24
C LYS A 253 -1.86 -9.33 10.40
N ASP A 254 -2.02 -8.07 10.75
CA ASP A 254 -2.97 -7.66 11.75
C ASP A 254 -4.33 -7.45 11.08
N PHE A 255 -5.40 -7.73 11.80
CA PHE A 255 -6.77 -7.58 11.33
C PHE A 255 -7.69 -7.22 12.48
N LEU A 256 -8.78 -6.51 12.18
CA LEU A 256 -9.88 -6.33 13.12
C LEU A 256 -10.72 -7.60 13.13
N TYR A 257 -10.83 -8.25 14.28
CA TYR A 257 -11.49 -9.54 14.38
C TYR A 257 -12.95 -9.41 14.80
N ALA A 258 -13.81 -10.13 14.07
CA ALA A 258 -15.21 -10.31 14.38
C ALA A 258 -15.59 -11.79 14.17
N ASN A 259 -16.48 -12.31 14.99
CA ASN A 259 -17.08 -13.63 14.78
C ASN A 259 -18.59 -13.60 15.05
N GLU A 260 -19.30 -14.65 14.61
CA GLU A 260 -20.75 -14.78 14.77
C GLU A 260 -21.23 -14.75 16.24
N ASN A 261 -20.38 -15.18 17.18
CA ASN A 261 -20.71 -15.28 18.60
C ASN A 261 -20.55 -13.96 19.36
N MET A 262 -19.94 -12.94 18.74
CA MET A 262 -19.73 -11.63 19.35
C MET A 262 -20.97 -10.74 19.29
N GLY A 263 -21.92 -11.02 18.39
CA GLY A 263 -22.98 -10.06 18.07
C GLY A 263 -22.40 -8.79 17.45
N TRP A 264 -23.00 -7.63 17.75
CA TRP A 264 -22.56 -6.36 17.16
C TRP A 264 -21.23 -5.89 17.73
N ARG A 265 -20.30 -5.58 16.82
CA ARG A 265 -19.00 -4.96 17.09
C ARG A 265 -18.79 -3.77 16.16
N GLY A 266 -18.05 -2.78 16.63
CA GLY A 266 -17.74 -1.59 15.85
C GLY A 266 -16.38 -0.99 16.15
N VAL A 267 -15.92 -0.15 15.23
CA VAL A 267 -14.73 0.70 15.38
C VAL A 267 -15.14 2.11 14.96
N THR A 268 -14.56 3.12 15.59
CA THR A 268 -14.78 4.53 15.21
C THR A 268 -13.60 5.01 14.37
N ILE A 269 -13.88 5.47 13.15
CA ILE A 269 -12.87 5.96 12.21
C ILE A 269 -13.38 7.29 11.61
N PRO A 270 -12.58 8.37 11.62
CA PRO A 270 -11.34 8.49 12.40
C PRO A 270 -11.65 8.58 13.90
N ASN A 271 -10.83 7.96 14.74
CA ASN A 271 -10.83 8.14 16.20
C ASN A 271 -10.13 9.46 16.61
N GLU A 272 -10.12 9.81 17.90
CA GLU A 272 -9.55 11.09 18.36
C GLU A 272 -8.04 11.22 18.11
N LYS A 273 -7.26 10.13 18.20
CA LYS A 273 -5.82 10.17 17.89
C LYS A 273 -5.57 10.36 16.40
N GLU A 274 -6.36 9.71 15.55
CA GLU A 274 -6.31 9.95 14.12
C GLU A 274 -6.70 11.39 13.78
N LYS A 275 -7.73 11.95 14.44
CA LYS A 275 -8.09 13.37 14.30
C LYS A 275 -6.98 14.29 14.79
N GLU A 276 -6.25 13.95 15.85
CA GLU A 276 -5.14 14.78 16.32
C GLU A 276 -3.96 14.75 15.32
N ALA A 277 -3.59 13.55 14.88
CA ALA A 277 -2.49 13.32 13.96
C ALA A 277 -2.74 13.95 12.59
N TYR A 278 -3.95 13.79 12.07
CA TYR A 278 -4.29 14.14 10.68
C TYR A 278 -5.18 15.38 10.58
N GLY A 279 -5.95 15.70 11.62
CA GLY A 279 -6.95 16.76 11.59
C GLY A 279 -6.38 18.18 11.50
N LYS A 280 -5.09 18.38 11.79
CA LYS A 280 -4.42 19.67 11.57
C LYS A 280 -4.41 20.06 10.09
N HIS A 281 -4.26 19.08 9.20
CA HIS A 281 -4.31 19.30 7.76
C HIS A 281 -5.76 19.33 7.23
N MET A 282 -6.74 18.96 8.06
CA MET A 282 -8.18 18.93 7.75
C MET A 282 -8.92 20.25 8.10
N LYS A 283 -8.23 21.25 8.67
CA LYS A 283 -8.86 22.53 9.01
C LYS A 283 -9.27 23.28 7.74
N GLY A 284 -10.57 23.49 7.57
CA GLY A 284 -11.16 24.24 6.45
C GLY A 284 -11.75 23.38 5.33
N THR A 285 -11.54 22.07 5.36
CA THR A 285 -12.25 21.14 4.47
C THR A 285 -13.51 20.63 5.16
N ASN A 286 -14.68 21.12 4.74
CA ASN A 286 -15.94 20.47 5.08
C ASN A 286 -15.93 19.07 4.44
N PHE A 287 -15.62 18.03 5.22
CA PHE A 287 -15.82 16.65 4.76
C PHE A 287 -17.32 16.39 4.69
N GLU A 288 -17.95 16.81 3.60
CA GLU A 288 -19.35 16.54 3.36
C GLU A 288 -19.60 15.04 3.11
N LYS A 289 -18.56 14.28 2.76
CA LYS A 289 -18.65 12.86 2.38
C LYS A 289 -17.43 12.07 2.85
N VAL A 290 -17.70 10.96 3.54
CA VAL A 290 -16.72 9.91 3.87
C VAL A 290 -17.07 8.70 3.01
N ASN A 291 -16.08 8.17 2.29
CA ASN A 291 -16.21 6.89 1.59
C ASN A 291 -15.48 5.85 2.42
N ILE A 292 -16.14 4.71 2.68
CA ILE A 292 -15.54 3.59 3.39
C ILE A 292 -15.34 2.48 2.37
N ALA A 293 -14.10 2.06 2.19
CA ALA A 293 -13.76 0.85 1.47
C ALA A 293 -13.48 -0.26 2.48
N VAL A 294 -14.02 -1.45 2.24
CA VAL A 294 -13.72 -2.65 3.00
C VAL A 294 -13.06 -3.64 2.05
N CYS A 295 -11.91 -4.17 2.47
CA CYS A 295 -11.24 -5.25 1.77
C CYS A 295 -11.35 -6.52 2.60
N THR A 296 -11.95 -7.58 2.05
CA THR A 296 -12.02 -8.87 2.73
C THR A 296 -10.74 -9.67 2.48
N VAL A 297 -10.44 -10.60 3.39
CA VAL A 297 -9.18 -11.36 3.34
C VAL A 297 -9.16 -12.26 2.10
N LEU A 298 -8.00 -12.28 1.44
CA LEU A 298 -7.63 -13.28 0.45
C LEU A 298 -7.62 -14.67 1.09
N CYS A 299 -8.70 -15.41 0.91
CA CYS A 299 -8.73 -16.82 1.24
C CYS A 299 -7.66 -17.55 0.43
N GLY A 300 -6.74 -18.25 1.09
CA GLY A 300 -5.63 -18.93 0.43
C GLY A 300 -6.14 -19.88 -0.67
N TRP A 301 -5.75 -19.64 -1.93
CA TRP A 301 -6.21 -20.40 -3.10
C TRP A 301 -7.75 -20.40 -3.29
N GLY A 302 -8.43 -19.33 -2.87
CA GLY A 302 -9.88 -19.22 -2.95
C GLY A 302 -10.63 -20.10 -1.94
N ARG A 303 -9.94 -20.66 -0.94
CA ARG A 303 -10.55 -21.48 0.11
C ARG A 303 -10.43 -20.78 1.45
N CYS A 304 -11.55 -20.28 1.93
CA CYS A 304 -11.61 -19.64 3.23
C CYS A 304 -11.66 -20.72 4.31
N SER A 305 -11.02 -20.49 5.44
CA SER A 305 -11.24 -21.34 6.61
C SER A 305 -12.73 -21.26 6.99
N PRO A 306 -13.34 -22.35 7.50
CA PRO A 306 -14.71 -22.29 7.98
C PRO A 306 -14.91 -21.12 8.97
N GLY A 307 -15.87 -20.23 8.69
CA GLY A 307 -16.17 -19.05 9.52
C GLY A 307 -15.47 -17.74 9.11
N GLU A 308 -14.59 -17.76 8.11
CA GLU A 308 -14.04 -16.52 7.52
C GLU A 308 -15.08 -15.84 6.62
N VAL A 309 -15.17 -14.52 6.71
CA VAL A 309 -16.13 -13.68 6.00
C VAL A 309 -15.49 -13.11 4.74
N ASN A 310 -16.17 -13.25 3.60
CA ASN A 310 -15.76 -12.70 2.31
C ASN A 310 -16.86 -11.77 1.72
N ASP A 311 -16.60 -11.13 0.58
CA ASP A 311 -17.58 -10.25 -0.08
C ASP A 311 -18.91 -10.96 -0.39
N GLU A 312 -18.89 -12.27 -0.67
CA GLU A 312 -20.11 -13.08 -0.89
C GLU A 312 -20.92 -13.34 0.39
N SER A 313 -20.31 -13.15 1.56
CA SER A 313 -20.95 -13.30 2.87
C SER A 313 -21.83 -12.09 3.21
N TYR A 314 -21.63 -10.96 2.51
CA TYR A 314 -22.47 -9.78 2.67
C TYR A 314 -23.91 -10.06 2.23
N GLY A 315 -24.89 -9.77 3.08
CA GLY A 315 -26.30 -10.12 2.86
C GLY A 315 -26.64 -11.59 3.13
N ASN A 316 -25.64 -12.45 3.32
CA ASN A 316 -25.77 -13.87 3.66
C ASN A 316 -25.29 -14.14 5.11
N GLY A 317 -25.69 -13.27 6.05
CA GLY A 317 -25.37 -13.39 7.47
C GLY A 317 -24.44 -12.30 8.02
N LEU A 318 -23.74 -11.56 7.16
CA LEU A 318 -23.02 -10.34 7.55
C LEU A 318 -23.89 -9.10 7.31
N THR A 319 -24.00 -8.24 8.32
CA THR A 319 -24.62 -6.92 8.21
C THR A 319 -23.63 -5.85 8.64
N LEU A 320 -23.48 -4.80 7.83
CA LEU A 320 -22.62 -3.65 8.13
C LEU A 320 -23.45 -2.41 8.39
N ARG A 321 -23.03 -1.60 9.36
CA ARG A 321 -23.65 -0.30 9.66
C ARG A 321 -22.60 0.79 9.73
N VAL A 322 -22.90 1.94 9.13
CA VAL A 322 -22.11 3.16 9.23
C VAL A 322 -22.95 4.20 9.95
N ASN A 323 -22.50 4.63 11.13
CA ASN A 323 -23.26 5.58 11.97
C ASN A 323 -24.71 5.14 12.22
N GLY A 324 -24.93 3.83 12.42
CA GLY A 324 -26.26 3.25 12.65
C GLY A 324 -27.10 3.01 11.41
N VAL A 325 -26.68 3.49 10.23
CA VAL A 325 -27.34 3.26 8.95
C VAL A 325 -26.80 1.97 8.33
N GLU A 326 -27.70 1.06 7.97
CA GLU A 326 -27.35 -0.18 7.29
C GLU A 326 -26.78 0.09 5.90
N VAL A 327 -25.67 -0.56 5.57
CA VAL A 327 -25.13 -0.56 4.22
C VAL A 327 -26.14 -1.27 3.31
N LYS A 328 -26.42 -0.74 2.12
CA LYS A 328 -27.37 -1.34 1.18
C LYS A 328 -26.66 -2.11 0.07
N GLU A 329 -25.48 -1.63 -0.32
CA GLU A 329 -24.74 -2.14 -1.47
C GLU A 329 -23.23 -2.06 -1.17
N MET A 330 -22.50 -3.06 -1.64
CA MET A 330 -21.04 -3.07 -1.71
C MET A 330 -20.63 -2.96 -3.18
N VAL A 331 -19.96 -1.86 -3.55
CA VAL A 331 -19.53 -1.60 -4.93
C VAL A 331 -18.08 -1.99 -5.09
N SER A 332 -17.82 -3.15 -5.68
CA SER A 332 -16.47 -3.66 -5.90
C SER A 332 -15.68 -2.75 -6.85
N PHE A 333 -14.46 -2.39 -6.45
CA PHE A 333 -13.49 -1.66 -7.27
C PHE A 333 -12.19 -2.44 -7.48
N ASP A 334 -12.00 -3.50 -6.69
CA ASP A 334 -10.98 -4.52 -6.86
C ASP A 334 -11.61 -5.88 -6.53
N LYS A 335 -10.91 -6.98 -6.81
CA LYS A 335 -11.38 -8.36 -6.60
C LYS A 335 -11.81 -8.64 -5.15
N PHE A 336 -11.22 -7.95 -4.18
CA PHE A 336 -11.44 -8.17 -2.75
C PHE A 336 -11.84 -6.91 -1.99
N CYS A 337 -11.97 -5.78 -2.70
CA CYS A 337 -12.24 -4.50 -2.08
C CYS A 337 -13.48 -3.86 -2.69
N SER A 338 -14.35 -3.40 -1.79
CA SER A 338 -15.65 -2.86 -2.14
C SER A 338 -15.94 -1.60 -1.33
N PHE A 339 -16.55 -0.60 -1.96
CA PHE A 339 -17.04 0.59 -1.27
C PHE A 339 -18.39 0.31 -0.62
N LEU A 340 -18.59 0.78 0.61
CA LEU A 340 -19.86 0.72 1.30
C LEU A 340 -20.78 1.85 0.80
N LYS A 341 -22.00 1.49 0.43
CA LYS A 341 -23.03 2.44 -0.02
C LYS A 341 -24.32 2.22 0.78
N GLY A 342 -24.77 3.27 1.49
CA GLY A 342 -25.96 3.28 2.36
C GLY A 342 -27.23 3.80 1.71
#